data_AF-A0A356WZC9-F1
#
_entry.id   AF-A0A356WZC9-F1
#
_cell.length_a   1.000
_cell.length_b   1.000
_cell.length_c   1.000
_cell.angle_alpha   90.00
_cell.angle_beta   90.00
_cell.angle_gamma   90.00
#
_symmetry.space_group_name_H-M   'P 1'
#
loop_
_entity.id
_entity.type
_entity.pdbx_description
1 polymer ?
#
loop_
_entity_poly.entity_id
_entity_poly.type
_entity_poly.pdbx_seq_one_letter_code
_entity_poly.pdbx_strand_id
1 'polypeptide(L)'
;MIYYKFSVTQVPMALKLLSRKLRITLHIALFVCFALLSAKPNAQSVLLPGDVVIVSANTDTQSIDFIPLIDIEEGTSLYFSSGVWEDSTQTLDGSELAVTFLNDVDAGTNIHINAKESEHFNVAGNLDFEGSSNRIFAYQKAGDFYRHLFAVGWGTAPVWNATADDSLGSDVPETLFEDNLYLMLGTALNHQYYIRNGASGTRDLLLKFVKEEANWRSSEKAFPPFGTSFNLLKPPVILFERSISTVAEDDSAAVLNVAIYEHDGSRLTVDVIFDSTKSIISPRDIKGFSSKTLNFTGLIGDAMYEVHVPIHNDSVYEGRETGIFTLQNLTKGNFGDFLNHSLVINENETPKVEIVSVLNNEAGNYQIEIRNNENGVVSLNGWQLSSGDRSYTFTKQTSIYPQKSLLIKNRADNNSRENREDVVYADLESSLLNEEGGRMQLLDYNGEVISEVDYRRIVSEGKPNVTSNSNNLVVEADAPKENAPVVGQPATSQIAMGNTAASGWKIVRHDKEILEAFPEKEWM
;
A
#
# COMPACT_ATOMS: atom_id res chain seq x y z
N MET A 1 -12.74 -79.83 58.28
CA MET A 1 -12.47 -78.53 57.63
C MET A 1 -10.97 -78.28 57.73
N ILE A 2 -10.29 -77.93 56.65
CA ILE A 2 -8.82 -78.00 56.54
C ILE A 2 -8.19 -76.59 56.66
N TYR A 3 -7.05 -76.55 57.36
CA TYR A 3 -5.86 -75.68 57.31
C TYR A 3 -5.77 -74.59 56.20
N TYR A 4 -4.94 -73.53 56.31
CA TYR A 4 -3.72 -73.35 57.13
C TYR A 4 -3.56 -71.89 57.59
N LYS A 5 -2.86 -71.66 58.71
CA LYS A 5 -2.39 -70.33 59.13
C LYS A 5 -0.92 -70.18 58.76
N PHE A 6 -0.59 -69.38 57.74
CA PHE A 6 0.79 -69.16 57.30
C PHE A 6 1.38 -67.84 57.80
N SER A 7 2.59 -67.92 58.33
CA SER A 7 3.49 -66.80 58.59
C SER A 7 4.69 -66.94 57.66
N VAL A 8 5.05 -65.90 56.90
CA VAL A 8 6.25 -65.89 56.05
C VAL A 8 6.95 -64.52 56.14
N THR A 9 7.84 -64.38 57.11
CA THR A 9 8.98 -63.46 56.99
C THR A 9 10.14 -64.18 56.33
N GLN A 10 10.37 -63.98 55.03
CA GLN A 10 11.71 -64.04 54.40
C GLN A 10 11.67 -63.36 53.02
N VAL A 11 12.15 -62.12 52.92
CA VAL A 11 12.54 -61.53 51.62
C VAL A 11 14.00 -61.92 51.34
N PRO A 12 14.31 -62.59 50.22
CA PRO A 12 15.65 -63.15 50.00
C PRO A 12 16.73 -62.06 49.95
N MET A 13 17.84 -62.31 50.64
CA MET A 13 18.94 -61.34 50.84
C MET A 13 19.54 -60.84 49.51
N ALA A 14 19.51 -61.67 48.47
CA ALA A 14 19.91 -61.33 47.12
C ALA A 14 19.13 -60.12 46.54
N LEU A 15 17.83 -60.02 46.81
CA LEU A 15 16.99 -58.94 46.29
C LEU A 15 17.37 -57.58 46.91
N LYS A 16 17.70 -57.57 48.21
CA LYS A 16 18.24 -56.38 48.90
C LYS A 16 19.62 -55.97 48.37
N LEU A 17 20.49 -56.93 48.06
CA LEU A 17 21.80 -56.66 47.46
C LEU A 17 21.68 -56.11 46.03
N LEU A 18 20.79 -56.69 45.22
CA LEU A 18 20.52 -56.23 43.86
C LEU A 18 19.95 -54.81 43.87
N SER A 19 18.94 -54.53 44.72
CA SER A 19 18.36 -53.19 44.83
C SER A 19 19.36 -52.14 45.35
N ARG A 20 20.31 -52.53 46.21
CA ARG A 20 21.33 -51.62 46.74
C ARG A 20 22.39 -51.30 45.68
N LYS A 21 22.84 -52.27 44.88
CA LYS A 21 23.71 -51.99 43.72
C LYS A 21 22.98 -51.13 42.68
N LEU A 22 21.75 -51.50 42.30
CA LEU A 22 20.95 -50.75 41.33
C LEU A 22 20.80 -49.27 41.72
N ARG A 23 20.51 -48.97 42.99
CA ARG A 23 20.43 -47.58 43.48
C ARG A 23 21.77 -46.85 43.40
N ILE A 24 22.89 -47.50 43.72
CA ILE A 24 24.23 -46.89 43.63
C ILE A 24 24.60 -46.61 42.17
N THR A 25 24.38 -47.57 41.27
CA THR A 25 24.61 -47.37 39.83
C THR A 25 23.71 -46.26 39.27
N LEU A 26 22.44 -46.18 39.70
CA LEU A 26 21.52 -45.12 39.30
C LEU A 26 21.97 -43.75 39.80
N HIS A 27 22.48 -43.63 41.03
CA HIS A 27 23.00 -42.35 41.55
C HIS A 27 24.30 -41.93 40.84
N ILE A 28 25.20 -42.87 40.54
CA ILE A 28 26.43 -42.58 39.78
C ILE A 28 26.07 -42.18 38.34
N ALA A 29 25.13 -42.87 37.68
CA ALA A 29 24.65 -42.48 36.36
C ALA A 29 23.98 -41.10 36.37
N LEU A 30 23.12 -40.81 37.36
CA LEU A 30 22.50 -39.50 37.51
C LEU A 30 23.53 -38.39 37.75
N PHE A 31 24.57 -38.65 38.56
CA PHE A 31 25.64 -37.69 38.83
C PHE A 31 26.57 -37.48 37.63
N VAL A 32 26.79 -38.52 36.81
CA VAL A 32 27.51 -38.40 35.53
C VAL A 32 26.67 -37.62 34.51
N CYS A 33 25.35 -37.84 34.43
CA CYS A 33 24.46 -36.99 33.64
C CYS A 33 24.48 -35.52 34.12
N PHE A 34 24.46 -35.29 35.45
CA PHE A 34 24.52 -33.94 36.01
C PHE A 34 25.88 -33.24 35.79
N ALA A 35 26.98 -34.01 35.72
CA ALA A 35 28.30 -33.52 35.35
C ALA A 35 28.49 -33.32 33.83
N LEU A 36 27.75 -34.04 32.99
CA LEU A 36 27.69 -33.77 31.55
C LEU A 36 26.82 -32.53 31.26
N LEU A 37 25.81 -32.27 32.09
CA LEU A 37 25.01 -31.02 32.12
C LEU A 37 25.77 -29.81 32.71
N SER A 38 27.06 -29.93 33.06
CA SER A 38 27.89 -28.77 33.46
C SER A 38 28.75 -28.20 32.32
N ALA A 39 28.68 -28.76 31.11
CA ALA A 39 28.90 -27.94 29.94
C ALA A 39 27.72 -26.96 29.84
N LYS A 40 27.98 -25.66 29.72
CA LYS A 40 26.96 -24.78 29.12
C LYS A 40 26.69 -25.34 27.71
N PRO A 41 25.46 -25.70 27.33
CA PRO A 41 25.13 -25.58 25.93
C PRO A 41 25.31 -24.10 25.56
N ASN A 42 25.88 -23.80 24.39
CA ASN A 42 25.63 -22.49 23.81
C ASN A 42 24.13 -22.42 23.59
N ALA A 43 23.50 -21.34 24.05
CA ALA A 43 22.12 -21.08 23.68
C ALA A 43 22.06 -20.89 22.16
N GLN A 44 21.02 -21.43 21.54
CA GLN A 44 20.80 -21.31 20.11
C GLN A 44 19.30 -21.45 19.88
N SER A 45 18.65 -20.35 19.54
CA SER A 45 17.24 -20.32 19.17
C SER A 45 17.01 -21.29 18.01
N VAL A 46 16.05 -22.20 18.19
CA VAL A 46 15.63 -23.15 17.16
C VAL A 46 14.54 -22.46 16.32
N LEU A 47 14.97 -21.68 15.34
CA LEU A 47 14.09 -20.85 14.49
C LEU A 47 13.30 -21.73 13.52
N LEU A 48 12.09 -21.31 13.15
CA LEU A 48 11.18 -22.00 12.23
C LEU A 48 10.93 -21.18 10.94
N PRO A 49 10.35 -21.76 9.89
CA PRO A 49 9.97 -21.02 8.69
C PRO A 49 9.12 -19.76 9.01
N GLY A 50 9.54 -18.61 8.49
CA GLY A 50 8.94 -17.30 8.78
C GLY A 50 9.39 -16.60 10.06
N ASP A 51 10.26 -17.19 10.89
CA ASP A 51 10.78 -16.54 12.12
C ASP A 51 11.85 -15.46 11.85
N VAL A 52 12.33 -15.36 10.61
CA VAL A 52 13.20 -14.28 10.12
C VAL A 52 12.69 -13.86 8.76
N VAL A 53 12.59 -12.55 8.51
CA VAL A 53 12.25 -11.98 7.19
C VAL A 53 13.36 -11.06 6.70
N ILE A 54 13.65 -11.09 5.40
CA ILE A 54 14.58 -10.16 4.76
C ILE A 54 13.76 -8.93 4.34
N VAL A 55 14.30 -7.72 4.59
CA VAL A 55 13.62 -6.43 4.34
C VAL A 55 14.44 -5.47 3.46
N SER A 56 15.70 -5.79 3.16
CA SER A 56 16.45 -5.15 2.07
C SER A 56 17.52 -6.07 1.51
N ALA A 57 17.82 -5.96 0.22
CA ALA A 57 18.95 -6.60 -0.44
C ALA A 57 19.56 -5.64 -1.47
N ASN A 58 20.87 -5.43 -1.41
CA ASN A 58 21.58 -4.45 -2.26
C ASN A 58 22.78 -5.12 -2.93
N THR A 59 22.66 -5.45 -4.23
CA THR A 59 23.77 -6.03 -5.02
C THR A 59 25.00 -5.12 -5.01
N ASP A 60 24.81 -3.80 -5.17
CA ASP A 60 25.89 -2.80 -5.23
C ASP A 60 26.83 -2.81 -4.01
N THR A 61 26.33 -3.26 -2.85
CA THR A 61 27.05 -3.21 -1.56
C THR A 61 27.29 -4.57 -0.92
N GLN A 62 26.86 -5.66 -1.58
CA GLN A 62 26.91 -7.04 -1.06
C GLN A 62 26.36 -7.14 0.38
N SER A 63 25.19 -6.52 0.60
CA SER A 63 24.58 -6.37 1.93
C SER A 63 23.07 -6.59 1.92
N ILE A 64 22.54 -7.03 3.06
CA ILE A 64 21.11 -7.17 3.31
C ILE A 64 20.72 -6.59 4.67
N ASP A 65 19.43 -6.33 4.82
CA ASP A 65 18.79 -6.07 6.10
C ASP A 65 17.75 -7.17 6.35
N PHE A 66 17.72 -7.70 7.57
CA PHE A 66 16.69 -8.64 8.02
C PHE A 66 16.12 -8.25 9.38
N ILE A 67 14.98 -8.86 9.72
CA ILE A 67 14.28 -8.69 10.99
C ILE A 67 13.87 -10.08 11.51
N PRO A 68 14.18 -10.45 12.76
CA PRO A 68 13.65 -11.64 13.39
C PRO A 68 12.23 -11.37 13.91
N LEU A 69 11.29 -12.28 13.70
CA LEU A 69 9.91 -12.17 14.18
C LEU A 69 9.66 -12.96 15.48
N ILE A 70 10.74 -13.47 16.11
CA ILE A 70 10.80 -13.95 17.49
C ILE A 70 12.14 -13.51 18.11
N ASP A 71 12.28 -13.60 19.43
CA ASP A 71 13.52 -13.26 20.14
C ASP A 71 14.64 -14.27 19.81
N ILE A 72 15.88 -13.79 19.67
CA ILE A 72 17.06 -14.63 19.39
C ILE A 72 18.03 -14.62 20.58
N GLU A 73 18.45 -15.80 21.04
CA GLU A 73 19.37 -15.99 22.17
C GLU A 73 20.85 -15.78 21.79
N GLU A 74 21.66 -15.26 22.72
CA GLU A 74 23.13 -15.18 22.64
C GLU A 74 23.74 -16.50 22.17
N GLY A 75 24.61 -16.45 21.14
CA GLY A 75 25.28 -17.63 20.59
C GLY A 75 24.54 -18.30 19.44
N THR A 76 23.32 -17.85 19.10
CA THR A 76 22.61 -18.33 17.92
C THR A 76 23.38 -18.00 16.63
N SER A 77 23.53 -18.99 15.75
CA SER A 77 24.00 -18.79 14.37
C SER A 77 22.83 -18.76 13.36
N LEU A 78 22.92 -17.81 12.44
CA LEU A 78 22.16 -17.71 11.19
C LEU A 78 23.10 -17.83 10.01
N TYR A 79 22.61 -18.32 8.88
CA TYR A 79 23.35 -18.45 7.63
C TYR A 79 22.56 -17.84 6.50
N PHE A 80 23.27 -17.14 5.62
CA PHE A 80 22.73 -16.47 4.47
C PHE A 80 23.58 -16.85 3.26
N SER A 81 22.97 -17.32 2.17
CA SER A 81 23.71 -17.67 0.95
C SER A 81 23.01 -17.16 -0.30
N SER A 82 23.81 -16.65 -1.24
CA SER A 82 23.38 -16.27 -2.59
C SER A 82 23.40 -17.43 -3.59
N GLY A 83 23.76 -18.64 -3.12
CA GLY A 83 23.83 -19.86 -3.91
C GLY A 83 22.48 -20.46 -4.30
N VAL A 84 22.54 -21.52 -5.11
CA VAL A 84 21.36 -22.27 -5.60
C VAL A 84 21.08 -23.47 -4.71
N TRP A 85 19.79 -23.75 -4.44
CA TRP A 85 19.36 -24.97 -3.77
C TRP A 85 19.31 -26.15 -4.76
N GLU A 86 19.93 -27.27 -4.40
CA GLU A 86 19.83 -28.53 -5.11
C GLU A 86 19.07 -29.53 -4.23
N ASP A 87 17.80 -29.72 -4.54
CA ASP A 87 16.88 -30.53 -3.75
C ASP A 87 17.25 -32.02 -3.75
N SER A 88 17.85 -32.52 -4.84
CA SER A 88 18.23 -33.94 -4.95
C SER A 88 19.41 -34.34 -4.03
N THR A 89 20.21 -33.37 -3.59
CA THR A 89 21.28 -33.57 -2.60
C THR A 89 21.00 -32.89 -1.25
N GLN A 90 19.95 -32.06 -1.16
CA GLN A 90 19.62 -31.20 -0.02
C GLN A 90 20.80 -30.31 0.41
N THR A 91 21.47 -29.71 -0.59
CA THR A 91 22.61 -28.81 -0.39
C THR A 91 22.42 -27.49 -1.14
N LEU A 92 23.13 -26.46 -0.68
CA LEU A 92 23.09 -25.13 -1.26
C LEU A 92 24.51 -24.76 -1.75
N ASP A 93 24.67 -24.52 -3.06
CA ASP A 93 25.97 -24.26 -3.70
C ASP A 93 26.14 -22.78 -4.06
N GLY A 94 27.16 -22.13 -3.49
CA GLY A 94 27.50 -20.72 -3.70
C GLY A 94 28.17 -20.07 -2.49
N SER A 95 28.24 -18.74 -2.49
CA SER A 95 28.83 -17.96 -1.39
C SER A 95 27.92 -17.94 -0.16
N GLU A 96 28.50 -18.19 1.02
CA GLU A 96 27.79 -18.20 2.32
C GLU A 96 28.37 -17.15 3.27
N LEU A 97 27.49 -16.41 3.94
CA LEU A 97 27.75 -15.54 5.08
C LEU A 97 27.09 -16.13 6.32
N ALA A 98 27.90 -16.67 7.23
CA ALA A 98 27.48 -17.04 8.56
C ALA A 98 27.48 -15.80 9.48
N VAL A 99 26.45 -15.66 10.31
CA VAL A 99 26.29 -14.60 11.32
C VAL A 99 26.08 -15.29 12.67
N THR A 100 26.79 -14.88 13.72
CA THR A 100 26.60 -15.45 15.07
C THR A 100 26.50 -14.35 16.10
N PHE A 101 25.38 -14.33 16.84
CA PHE A 101 25.05 -13.26 17.79
C PHE A 101 25.88 -13.36 19.07
N LEU A 102 26.30 -12.19 19.56
CA LEU A 102 27.12 -12.01 20.77
C LEU A 102 26.31 -11.55 21.99
N ASN A 103 25.03 -11.28 21.81
CA ASN A 103 24.05 -10.88 22.82
C ASN A 103 22.68 -11.43 22.41
N ASP A 104 21.70 -11.40 23.31
CA ASP A 104 20.29 -11.60 22.95
C ASP A 104 19.80 -10.47 22.02
N VAL A 105 18.81 -10.76 21.16
CA VAL A 105 18.17 -9.80 20.25
C VAL A 105 16.66 -9.89 20.35
N ASP A 106 16.01 -8.78 20.73
CA ASP A 106 14.55 -8.66 20.80
C ASP A 106 13.91 -8.81 19.41
N ALA A 107 12.75 -9.47 19.35
CA ALA A 107 11.95 -9.59 18.12
C ALA A 107 11.59 -8.22 17.53
N GLY A 108 11.66 -8.12 16.19
CA GLY A 108 11.42 -6.88 15.44
C GLY A 108 12.68 -6.05 15.18
N THR A 109 13.80 -6.34 15.85
CA THR A 109 15.07 -5.60 15.67
C THR A 109 15.60 -5.69 14.23
N ASN A 110 15.80 -4.54 13.58
CA ASN A 110 16.48 -4.50 12.28
C ASN A 110 17.98 -4.79 12.45
N ILE A 111 18.46 -5.78 11.69
CA ILE A 111 19.87 -6.16 11.62
C ILE A 111 20.35 -6.01 10.18
N HIS A 112 21.28 -5.08 9.97
CA HIS A 112 22.02 -4.93 8.71
C HIS A 112 23.28 -5.79 8.71
N ILE A 113 23.50 -6.60 7.68
CA ILE A 113 24.71 -7.44 7.53
C ILE A 113 25.40 -7.30 6.18
N ASN A 114 26.70 -7.49 6.22
CA ASN A 114 27.62 -7.67 5.09
C ASN A 114 28.85 -8.43 5.63
N ALA A 115 29.93 -8.54 4.87
CA ALA A 115 31.17 -9.21 5.29
C ALA A 115 32.01 -8.43 6.33
N LYS A 116 31.37 -7.83 7.34
CA LYS A 116 32.00 -7.11 8.47
C LYS A 116 31.31 -7.47 9.79
N GLU A 117 32.11 -7.65 10.82
CA GLU A 117 31.66 -7.88 12.20
C GLU A 117 31.09 -6.59 12.83
N SER A 118 30.30 -6.75 13.90
CA SER A 118 29.78 -5.66 14.74
C SER A 118 29.98 -5.96 16.23
N GLU A 119 29.62 -5.03 17.11
CA GLU A 119 29.60 -5.30 18.56
C GLU A 119 28.45 -6.24 18.99
N HIS A 120 27.53 -6.58 18.08
CA HIS A 120 26.39 -7.45 18.34
C HIS A 120 26.48 -8.84 17.70
N PHE A 121 27.30 -9.01 16.64
CA PHE A 121 27.48 -10.27 15.94
C PHE A 121 28.86 -10.38 15.28
N ASN A 122 29.42 -11.60 15.28
CA ASN A 122 30.54 -11.96 14.40
C ASN A 122 30.00 -12.44 13.05
N VAL A 123 30.82 -12.34 12.00
CA VAL A 123 30.51 -12.89 10.67
C VAL A 123 31.66 -13.73 10.12
N ALA A 124 31.34 -14.72 9.29
CA ALA A 124 32.32 -15.52 8.56
C ALA A 124 31.84 -15.81 7.14
N GLY A 125 32.74 -15.69 6.16
CA GLY A 125 32.40 -15.76 4.73
C GLY A 125 31.88 -14.44 4.17
N ASN A 126 31.12 -14.49 3.08
CA ASN A 126 30.60 -13.32 2.38
C ASN A 126 29.33 -13.66 1.59
N LEU A 127 28.50 -12.65 1.36
CA LEU A 127 27.50 -12.69 0.28
C LEU A 127 28.20 -12.36 -1.05
N ASP A 128 27.64 -12.85 -2.15
CA ASP A 128 28.16 -12.58 -3.49
C ASP A 128 27.01 -12.60 -4.51
N PHE A 129 26.53 -11.41 -4.86
CA PHE A 129 25.50 -11.17 -5.85
C PHE A 129 26.19 -10.76 -7.17
N GLU A 130 26.38 -11.70 -8.08
CA GLU A 130 26.94 -11.48 -9.42
C GLU A 130 26.00 -11.99 -10.53
N GLY A 131 26.09 -11.37 -11.71
CA GLY A 131 25.38 -11.82 -12.91
C GLY A 131 23.96 -11.27 -13.06
N SER A 132 23.11 -12.02 -13.76
CA SER A 132 21.78 -11.58 -14.22
C SER A 132 20.60 -12.07 -13.37
N SER A 133 20.83 -12.95 -12.39
CA SER A 133 19.82 -13.50 -11.49
C SER A 133 20.41 -13.72 -10.11
N ASN A 134 19.99 -12.90 -9.15
CA ASN A 134 20.42 -12.96 -7.77
C ASN A 134 19.34 -13.64 -6.92
N ARG A 135 19.78 -14.33 -5.88
CA ARG A 135 18.90 -14.90 -4.85
C ARG A 135 19.56 -14.78 -3.49
N ILE A 136 18.79 -14.96 -2.44
CA ILE A 136 19.30 -15.20 -1.09
C ILE A 136 18.36 -16.11 -0.31
N PHE A 137 18.94 -17.07 0.39
CA PHE A 137 18.26 -17.91 1.38
C PHE A 137 18.75 -17.55 2.78
N ALA A 138 17.83 -17.35 3.72
CA ALA A 138 18.11 -17.31 5.16
C ALA A 138 17.80 -18.68 5.77
N TYR A 139 18.73 -19.27 6.52
CA TYR A 139 18.60 -20.60 7.12
C TYR A 139 19.39 -20.77 8.42
N GLN A 140 19.04 -21.81 9.17
CA GLN A 140 19.96 -22.46 10.13
C GLN A 140 20.47 -23.77 9.52
N LYS A 141 21.67 -24.21 9.90
CA LYS A 141 22.16 -25.57 9.59
C LYS A 141 22.77 -26.27 10.81
N ALA A 142 22.67 -27.59 10.83
CA ALA A 142 23.19 -28.45 11.89
C ALA A 142 23.78 -29.73 11.28
N GLY A 143 25.10 -29.72 11.01
CA GLY A 143 25.70 -30.69 10.12
C GLY A 143 25.18 -30.48 8.69
N ASP A 144 24.79 -31.57 8.04
CA ASP A 144 24.25 -31.56 6.66
C ASP A 144 22.76 -31.17 6.59
N PHE A 145 22.08 -30.98 7.74
CA PHE A 145 20.67 -30.61 7.78
C PHE A 145 20.47 -29.08 7.71
N TYR A 146 19.74 -28.61 6.69
CA TYR A 146 19.32 -27.22 6.52
C TYR A 146 17.89 -27.02 7.04
N ARG A 147 17.62 -25.87 7.67
CA ARG A 147 16.27 -25.39 7.95
C ARG A 147 16.13 -23.97 7.44
N HIS A 148 15.44 -23.84 6.32
CA HIS A 148 15.18 -22.56 5.66
C HIS A 148 14.14 -21.75 6.43
N LEU A 149 14.32 -20.44 6.44
CA LEU A 149 13.49 -19.48 7.18
C LEU A 149 12.74 -18.55 6.23
N PHE A 150 13.44 -18.05 5.20
CA PHE A 150 12.90 -17.14 4.18
C PHE A 150 13.83 -17.09 2.95
N ALA A 151 13.33 -16.67 1.79
CA ALA A 151 14.15 -16.39 0.62
C ALA A 151 13.67 -15.17 -0.20
N VAL A 152 14.58 -14.56 -0.95
CA VAL A 152 14.28 -13.44 -1.87
C VAL A 152 15.09 -13.60 -3.15
N GLY A 153 14.45 -13.45 -4.31
CA GLY A 153 15.07 -13.52 -5.63
C GLY A 153 14.84 -12.22 -6.44
N TRP A 154 15.79 -11.83 -7.29
CA TRP A 154 15.66 -10.67 -8.19
C TRP A 154 16.56 -10.78 -9.42
N GLY A 155 16.22 -10.08 -10.51
CA GLY A 155 17.09 -9.95 -11.69
C GLY A 155 16.38 -10.03 -13.04
N THR A 156 17.18 -10.14 -14.10
CA THR A 156 16.74 -10.13 -15.52
C THR A 156 16.68 -11.53 -16.15
N ALA A 157 17.36 -12.52 -15.57
CA ALA A 157 17.19 -13.93 -15.90
C ALA A 157 16.25 -14.61 -14.89
N PRO A 158 15.61 -15.75 -15.23
CA PRO A 158 14.78 -16.49 -14.28
C PRO A 158 15.56 -16.83 -13.01
N VAL A 159 15.00 -16.45 -11.86
CA VAL A 159 15.61 -16.78 -10.56
C VAL A 159 15.13 -18.15 -10.10
N TRP A 160 13.82 -18.36 -10.00
CA TRP A 160 13.21 -19.63 -9.59
C TRP A 160 12.79 -20.46 -10.81
N ASN A 161 13.11 -21.75 -10.83
CA ASN A 161 12.80 -22.70 -11.90
C ASN A 161 11.32 -23.16 -11.84
N ALA A 162 10.43 -22.32 -12.36
CA ALA A 162 8.98 -22.55 -12.36
C ALA A 162 8.47 -23.52 -13.46
N THR A 163 9.18 -24.62 -13.73
CA THR A 163 8.78 -25.62 -14.74
C THR A 163 7.74 -26.61 -14.20
N ALA A 164 6.47 -26.39 -14.55
CA ALA A 164 5.28 -27.04 -13.98
C ALA A 164 5.11 -28.58 -14.20
N ASP A 165 6.11 -29.28 -14.76
CA ASP A 165 6.08 -30.74 -15.00
C ASP A 165 7.09 -31.53 -14.14
N ASP A 166 8.11 -30.89 -13.54
CA ASP A 166 9.16 -31.61 -12.79
C ASP A 166 8.84 -31.76 -11.30
N SER A 167 8.34 -32.94 -10.95
CA SER A 167 8.08 -33.37 -9.57
C SER A 167 9.35 -33.83 -8.81
N LEU A 168 10.54 -33.44 -9.28
CA LEU A 168 11.85 -33.94 -8.83
C LEU A 168 12.99 -32.90 -8.86
N GLY A 169 12.70 -31.60 -8.75
CA GLY A 169 13.75 -30.58 -8.64
C GLY A 169 13.25 -29.14 -8.68
N SER A 170 12.81 -28.60 -7.55
CA SER A 170 12.69 -27.16 -7.38
C SER A 170 13.99 -26.57 -6.83
N ASP A 171 14.40 -25.41 -7.33
CA ASP A 171 15.48 -24.61 -6.73
C ASP A 171 14.98 -23.71 -5.58
N VAL A 172 13.77 -23.97 -5.10
CA VAL A 172 13.19 -23.48 -3.84
C VAL A 172 12.93 -24.70 -2.93
N PRO A 173 13.46 -24.75 -1.70
CA PRO A 173 13.20 -25.84 -0.75
C PRO A 173 11.70 -26.02 -0.48
N GLU A 174 11.24 -27.28 -0.39
CA GLU A 174 9.83 -27.65 -0.15
C GLU A 174 9.18 -26.84 0.98
N THR A 175 9.88 -26.66 2.11
CA THR A 175 9.39 -25.89 3.27
C THR A 175 9.19 -24.40 3.00
N LEU A 176 9.93 -23.79 2.06
CA LEU A 176 9.65 -22.42 1.64
C LEU A 176 8.54 -22.35 0.59
N PHE A 177 8.37 -23.41 -0.21
CA PHE A 177 7.33 -23.48 -1.22
C PHE A 177 5.94 -23.66 -0.59
N GLU A 178 5.76 -24.63 0.31
CA GLU A 178 4.47 -24.93 0.97
C GLU A 178 3.95 -23.73 1.78
N ASP A 179 4.81 -23.11 2.60
CA ASP A 179 4.46 -21.94 3.41
C ASP A 179 4.50 -20.60 2.61
N ASN A 180 4.87 -20.63 1.32
CA ASN A 180 5.07 -19.47 0.44
C ASN A 180 6.01 -18.41 1.08
N LEU A 181 7.19 -18.83 1.52
CA LEU A 181 8.21 -18.02 2.24
C LEU A 181 9.38 -17.62 1.34
N TYR A 182 9.10 -17.41 0.06
CA TYR A 182 10.05 -16.91 -0.94
C TYR A 182 9.38 -15.80 -1.77
N LEU A 183 10.19 -14.92 -2.37
CA LEU A 183 9.73 -13.79 -3.18
C LEU A 183 10.45 -13.72 -4.53
N MET A 184 9.76 -13.24 -5.56
CA MET A 184 10.34 -12.78 -6.83
C MET A 184 10.18 -11.26 -6.94
N LEU A 185 11.25 -10.53 -6.68
CA LEU A 185 11.31 -9.09 -6.87
C LEU A 185 11.73 -8.72 -8.31
N GLY A 186 11.65 -7.43 -8.63
CA GLY A 186 11.87 -6.93 -9.99
C GLY A 186 13.30 -7.05 -10.54
N THR A 187 13.51 -6.49 -11.72
CA THR A 187 14.77 -6.65 -12.50
C THR A 187 15.94 -5.79 -12.05
N ALA A 188 15.72 -4.83 -11.14
CA ALA A 188 16.73 -3.87 -10.68
C ALA A 188 17.78 -4.52 -9.77
N LEU A 189 18.92 -3.84 -9.58
CA LEU A 189 20.02 -4.34 -8.74
C LEU A 189 19.76 -4.30 -7.22
N ASN A 190 18.87 -3.43 -6.74
CA ASN A 190 18.69 -3.20 -5.31
C ASN A 190 17.20 -3.12 -4.93
N HIS A 191 16.86 -3.69 -3.77
CA HIS A 191 15.48 -3.84 -3.29
C HIS A 191 15.36 -3.54 -1.80
N GLN A 192 14.24 -2.94 -1.42
CA GLN A 192 13.92 -2.67 -0.02
C GLN A 192 12.41 -2.70 0.19
N TYR A 193 11.97 -3.35 1.26
CA TYR A 193 10.58 -3.33 1.70
C TYR A 193 10.17 -1.87 2.01
N TYR A 194 8.99 -1.43 1.56
CA TYR A 194 8.57 -0.06 1.78
C TYR A 194 7.78 0.05 3.09
N ILE A 195 8.45 0.52 4.15
CA ILE A 195 7.94 0.67 5.53
C ILE A 195 6.53 1.31 5.65
N ARG A 196 6.09 2.10 4.67
CA ARG A 196 4.72 2.66 4.64
C ARG A 196 3.62 1.60 4.51
N ASN A 197 3.98 0.38 4.13
CA ASN A 197 3.06 -0.73 3.93
C ASN A 197 2.87 -1.59 5.21
N GLY A 198 3.51 -1.22 6.32
CA GLY A 198 3.31 -1.81 7.64
C GLY A 198 4.62 -2.17 8.35
N ALA A 199 4.67 -1.96 9.66
CA ALA A 199 5.79 -2.22 10.55
C ALA A 199 5.34 -2.64 11.98
N SER A 200 4.11 -2.33 12.37
CA SER A 200 3.46 -2.75 13.61
C SER A 200 2.38 -3.81 13.33
N GLY A 201 2.51 -4.99 13.93
CA GLY A 201 1.58 -6.08 13.69
C GLY A 201 1.91 -7.32 14.52
N THR A 202 1.10 -8.37 14.40
CA THR A 202 1.49 -9.71 14.87
C THR A 202 2.59 -10.29 13.97
N ARG A 203 3.22 -11.39 14.38
CA ARG A 203 4.18 -12.14 13.56
C ARG A 203 3.63 -12.42 12.16
N ASP A 204 2.42 -12.98 12.10
CA ASP A 204 1.86 -13.47 10.83
C ASP A 204 1.33 -12.33 9.95
N LEU A 205 0.89 -11.21 10.55
CA LEU A 205 0.56 -9.97 9.84
C LEU A 205 1.81 -9.29 9.24
N LEU A 206 2.90 -9.18 10.00
CA LEU A 206 4.16 -8.61 9.51
C LEU A 206 4.78 -9.50 8.41
N LEU A 207 4.72 -10.82 8.60
CA LEU A 207 5.12 -11.80 7.60
C LEU A 207 4.28 -11.67 6.32
N LYS A 208 2.96 -11.48 6.44
CA LYS A 208 2.07 -11.19 5.30
C LYS A 208 2.45 -9.89 4.58
N PHE A 209 2.75 -8.82 5.30
CA PHE A 209 3.15 -7.55 4.67
C PHE A 209 4.47 -7.67 3.88
N VAL A 210 5.49 -8.34 4.43
CA VAL A 210 6.79 -8.49 3.74
C VAL A 210 6.71 -9.49 2.57
N LYS A 211 5.82 -10.48 2.64
CA LYS A 211 5.56 -11.47 1.57
C LYS A 211 4.77 -10.94 0.36
N GLU A 212 4.31 -9.69 0.40
CA GLU A 212 3.63 -9.06 -0.74
C GLU A 212 4.67 -8.36 -1.62
N GLU A 213 4.85 -8.83 -2.85
CA GLU A 213 5.85 -8.31 -3.81
C GLU A 213 5.56 -6.84 -4.16
N ALA A 214 4.27 -6.46 -4.22
CA ALA A 214 3.86 -5.06 -4.43
C ALA A 214 4.26 -4.12 -3.27
N ASN A 215 4.61 -4.64 -2.09
CA ASN A 215 5.06 -3.82 -0.97
C ASN A 215 6.55 -3.45 -1.01
N TRP A 216 7.30 -3.92 -2.01
CA TRP A 216 8.73 -3.65 -2.17
C TRP A 216 8.99 -2.53 -3.19
N ARG A 217 10.05 -1.75 -2.94
CA ARG A 217 10.61 -0.78 -3.89
C ARG A 217 11.94 -1.25 -4.44
N SER A 218 12.17 -0.96 -5.72
CA SER A 218 13.33 -1.40 -6.51
C SER A 218 14.14 -0.20 -7.03
N SER A 219 15.46 -0.35 -7.20
CA SER A 219 16.36 0.74 -7.56
C SER A 219 17.67 0.27 -8.21
N GLU A 220 18.13 0.99 -9.26
CA GLU A 220 19.48 0.83 -9.86
C GLU A 220 20.60 1.50 -9.04
N LYS A 221 20.31 1.83 -7.79
CA LYS A 221 21.26 2.33 -6.79
C LYS A 221 20.92 1.73 -5.43
N ALA A 222 21.92 1.29 -4.67
CA ALA A 222 21.78 0.87 -3.29
C ALA A 222 20.84 1.77 -2.48
N PHE A 223 19.90 1.15 -1.77
CA PHE A 223 19.20 1.80 -0.68
C PHE A 223 20.15 1.98 0.52
N PRO A 224 19.94 2.98 1.38
CA PRO A 224 20.56 2.97 2.70
C PRO A 224 20.09 1.73 3.49
N PRO A 225 20.84 1.30 4.53
CA PRO A 225 20.36 0.30 5.49
C PRO A 225 18.95 0.64 5.98
N PHE A 226 18.12 -0.39 6.18
CA PHE A 226 16.69 -0.23 6.43
C PHE A 226 16.41 0.58 7.71
N GLY A 227 17.25 0.40 8.74
CA GLY A 227 17.37 1.27 9.91
C GLY A 227 16.13 1.38 10.80
N THR A 228 15.11 0.55 10.54
CA THR A 228 13.79 0.65 11.15
C THR A 228 13.36 -0.72 11.68
N SER A 229 13.19 -0.84 12.98
CA SER A 229 12.67 -2.06 13.60
C SER A 229 11.16 -2.20 13.41
N PHE A 230 10.67 -3.43 13.33
CA PHE A 230 9.25 -3.76 13.46
C PHE A 230 8.81 -3.75 14.93
N ASN A 231 7.52 -3.57 15.14
CA ASN A 231 6.86 -3.47 16.43
C ASN A 231 5.90 -4.65 16.60
N LEU A 232 6.33 -5.72 17.28
CA LEU A 232 5.53 -6.93 17.42
C LEU A 232 4.43 -6.77 18.47
N LEU A 233 3.20 -6.73 17.98
CA LEU A 233 1.98 -6.58 18.75
C LEU A 233 1.38 -7.95 19.11
N LYS A 234 0.76 -8.02 20.30
CA LYS A 234 0.01 -9.21 20.71
C LYS A 234 -1.39 -9.18 20.09
N PRO A 235 -1.93 -10.32 19.64
CA PRO A 235 -3.26 -10.37 19.04
C PRO A 235 -4.38 -10.04 20.05
N PRO A 236 -5.53 -9.52 19.58
CA PRO A 236 -5.80 -9.14 18.19
C PRO A 236 -5.17 -7.79 17.81
N VAL A 237 -4.90 -7.61 16.52
CA VAL A 237 -4.48 -6.33 15.93
C VAL A 237 -5.56 -5.83 14.97
N ILE A 238 -5.93 -4.55 15.08
CA ILE A 238 -6.93 -3.89 14.23
C ILE A 238 -6.28 -2.74 13.45
N LEU A 239 -6.61 -2.61 12.17
CA LEU A 239 -6.21 -1.50 11.31
C LEU A 239 -7.19 -1.31 10.15
N PHE A 240 -7.15 -0.17 9.46
CA PHE A 240 -7.70 -0.11 8.10
C PHE A 240 -6.87 -1.03 7.18
N GLU A 241 -7.48 -1.61 6.15
CA GLU A 241 -6.75 -2.45 5.18
C GLU A 241 -5.80 -1.62 4.29
N ARG A 242 -6.21 -0.39 3.97
CA ARG A 242 -5.39 0.61 3.24
C ARG A 242 -5.47 1.96 3.95
N SER A 243 -4.48 2.81 3.74
CA SER A 243 -4.44 4.19 4.28
C SER A 243 -5.10 5.24 3.37
N ILE A 244 -5.54 4.86 2.17
CA ILE A 244 -6.24 5.73 1.21
C ILE A 244 -7.31 4.96 0.44
N SER A 245 -8.35 5.65 -0.02
CA SER A 245 -9.26 5.22 -1.09
C SER A 245 -9.73 6.43 -1.89
N THR A 246 -10.20 6.18 -3.11
CA THR A 246 -10.70 7.22 -4.03
C THR A 246 -12.01 6.77 -4.63
N VAL A 247 -13.00 7.66 -4.69
CA VAL A 247 -14.31 7.46 -5.32
C VAL A 247 -14.63 8.61 -6.29
N ALA A 248 -15.59 8.40 -7.18
CA ALA A 248 -16.27 9.49 -7.85
C ALA A 248 -17.37 10.05 -6.92
N GLU A 249 -17.80 11.28 -7.14
CA GLU A 249 -18.90 11.86 -6.36
C GLU A 249 -20.26 11.22 -6.68
N ASP A 250 -20.46 10.70 -7.89
CA ASP A 250 -21.66 9.96 -8.30
C ASP A 250 -21.72 8.51 -7.75
N ASP A 251 -20.66 8.02 -7.09
CA ASP A 251 -20.69 6.77 -6.33
C ASP A 251 -21.67 6.88 -5.14
N SER A 252 -22.56 5.89 -4.99
CA SER A 252 -23.56 5.94 -3.91
C SER A 252 -22.97 5.89 -2.47
N ALA A 253 -21.77 5.32 -2.31
CA ALA A 253 -21.04 5.24 -1.05
C ALA A 253 -19.58 4.81 -1.28
N ALA A 254 -18.64 5.43 -0.56
CA ALA A 254 -17.29 4.92 -0.40
C ALA A 254 -17.24 3.74 0.59
N VAL A 255 -16.22 2.88 0.48
CA VAL A 255 -16.04 1.71 1.34
C VAL A 255 -14.68 1.77 2.05
N LEU A 256 -14.71 1.87 3.38
CA LEU A 256 -13.51 1.81 4.22
C LEU A 256 -13.41 0.42 4.85
N ASN A 257 -12.41 -0.35 4.44
CA ASN A 257 -12.17 -1.70 4.97
C ASN A 257 -11.42 -1.62 6.30
N VAL A 258 -12.00 -2.17 7.37
CA VAL A 258 -11.33 -2.33 8.68
C VAL A 258 -11.13 -3.81 8.93
N ALA A 259 -9.87 -4.22 9.09
CA ALA A 259 -9.47 -5.59 9.33
C ALA A 259 -9.13 -5.82 10.81
N ILE A 260 -9.43 -7.03 11.30
CA ILE A 260 -8.88 -7.61 12.52
C ILE A 260 -8.06 -8.85 12.16
N TYR A 261 -6.96 -9.06 12.88
CA TYR A 261 -6.08 -10.22 12.72
C TYR A 261 -6.01 -11.01 14.03
N GLU A 262 -5.97 -12.34 13.90
CA GLU A 262 -5.79 -13.31 15.00
C GLU A 262 -6.77 -13.14 16.19
N HIS A 263 -8.06 -12.86 15.93
CA HIS A 263 -9.01 -12.65 17.02
C HIS A 263 -9.37 -13.95 17.78
N ASP A 264 -9.47 -13.85 19.10
CA ASP A 264 -9.76 -14.97 20.02
C ASP A 264 -11.27 -15.19 20.28
N GLY A 265 -12.16 -14.55 19.50
CA GLY A 265 -13.61 -14.62 19.71
C GLY A 265 -14.13 -13.84 20.93
N SER A 266 -13.26 -13.12 21.65
CA SER A 266 -13.65 -12.37 22.85
C SER A 266 -14.48 -11.11 22.51
N ARG A 267 -14.80 -10.29 23.53
CA ARG A 267 -15.59 -9.07 23.35
C ARG A 267 -14.70 -7.90 22.90
N LEU A 268 -14.95 -7.39 21.71
CA LEU A 268 -14.14 -6.32 21.11
C LEU A 268 -14.99 -5.37 20.27
N THR A 269 -14.88 -4.07 20.54
CA THR A 269 -15.42 -2.98 19.71
C THR A 269 -14.36 -1.92 19.45
N VAL A 270 -14.53 -1.18 18.35
CA VAL A 270 -13.68 -0.06 17.90
C VAL A 270 -14.56 0.91 17.12
N ASP A 271 -14.29 2.21 17.18
CA ASP A 271 -15.01 3.22 16.41
C ASP A 271 -14.21 3.65 15.18
N VAL A 272 -14.87 3.71 14.02
CA VAL A 272 -14.42 4.52 12.87
C VAL A 272 -15.01 5.91 13.03
N ILE A 273 -14.17 6.95 13.10
CA ILE A 273 -14.58 8.34 13.35
C ILE A 273 -14.06 9.25 12.24
N PHE A 274 -14.95 10.05 11.65
CA PHE A 274 -14.61 11.11 10.70
C PHE A 274 -14.04 12.33 11.45
N ASP A 275 -12.83 12.75 11.08
CA ASP A 275 -12.16 13.91 11.65
C ASP A 275 -12.38 15.16 10.78
N SER A 276 -13.48 15.86 11.04
CA SER A 276 -13.82 17.12 10.38
C SER A 276 -12.86 18.28 10.70
N THR A 277 -11.82 18.08 11.55
CA THR A 277 -10.79 19.09 11.81
C THR A 277 -9.53 18.91 10.95
N LYS A 278 -9.39 17.74 10.31
CA LYS A 278 -8.32 17.42 9.34
C LYS A 278 -8.84 17.19 7.92
N SER A 279 -10.15 17.16 7.74
CA SER A 279 -10.82 16.96 6.45
C SER A 279 -11.03 18.29 5.71
N ILE A 280 -10.97 18.21 4.39
CA ILE A 280 -11.52 19.23 3.48
C ILE A 280 -13.01 18.95 3.27
N ILE A 281 -13.36 17.66 3.05
CA ILE A 281 -14.74 17.16 2.91
C ILE A 281 -15.65 17.75 4.00
N SER A 282 -16.80 18.28 3.59
CA SER A 282 -17.82 18.77 4.51
C SER A 282 -18.70 17.62 5.04
N PRO A 283 -19.35 17.79 6.20
CA PRO A 283 -20.30 16.80 6.71
C PRO A 283 -21.56 16.62 5.85
N ARG A 284 -21.84 17.45 4.83
CA ARG A 284 -22.99 17.25 3.92
C ARG A 284 -22.69 16.14 2.91
N ASP A 285 -21.46 16.10 2.43
CA ASP A 285 -21.06 15.42 1.21
C ASP A 285 -20.88 13.92 1.50
N ILE A 286 -20.66 13.59 2.78
CA ILE A 286 -20.78 12.26 3.39
C ILE A 286 -22.11 12.03 4.15
N LYS A 287 -23.17 12.77 3.79
CA LYS A 287 -24.55 12.70 4.32
C LYS A 287 -24.67 12.66 5.86
N GLY A 288 -23.83 13.42 6.55
CA GLY A 288 -23.81 13.52 8.01
C GLY A 288 -23.08 12.38 8.73
N PHE A 289 -22.33 11.53 8.01
CA PHE A 289 -21.49 10.52 8.63
C PHE A 289 -20.49 11.19 9.59
N SER A 290 -20.39 10.66 10.81
CA SER A 290 -19.55 11.21 11.88
C SER A 290 -18.80 10.12 12.64
N SER A 291 -19.48 9.04 13.01
CA SER A 291 -18.82 7.84 13.52
C SER A 291 -19.64 6.56 13.30
N LYS A 292 -18.96 5.41 13.42
CA LYS A 292 -19.56 4.09 13.43
C LYS A 292 -18.77 3.12 14.32
N THR A 293 -19.42 2.59 15.35
CA THR A 293 -18.90 1.49 16.17
C THR A 293 -18.96 0.16 15.43
N LEU A 294 -17.84 -0.54 15.37
CA LEU A 294 -17.70 -1.90 14.86
C LEU A 294 -17.62 -2.88 16.03
N ASN A 295 -18.10 -4.12 15.84
CA ASN A 295 -18.20 -5.11 16.92
C ASN A 295 -17.76 -6.50 16.46
N PHE A 296 -16.50 -6.84 16.71
CA PHE A 296 -15.87 -8.10 16.32
C PHE A 296 -16.16 -9.26 17.29
N THR A 297 -17.07 -9.06 18.26
CA THR A 297 -17.37 -10.07 19.31
C THR A 297 -17.81 -11.40 18.72
N GLY A 298 -17.09 -12.48 19.07
CA GLY A 298 -17.40 -13.85 18.62
C GLY A 298 -16.81 -14.24 17.26
N LEU A 299 -16.13 -13.35 16.55
CA LEU A 299 -15.34 -13.68 15.36
C LEU A 299 -13.99 -14.27 15.77
N ILE A 300 -13.53 -15.35 15.13
CA ILE A 300 -12.26 -16.03 15.46
C ILE A 300 -11.35 -15.98 14.22
N GLY A 301 -10.07 -15.70 14.44
CA GLY A 301 -9.09 -15.49 13.38
C GLY A 301 -9.25 -14.12 12.70
N ASP A 302 -8.94 -14.07 11.41
CA ASP A 302 -8.92 -12.84 10.61
C ASP A 302 -10.30 -12.53 10.03
N ALA A 303 -10.72 -11.27 10.10
CA ALA A 303 -11.99 -10.82 9.53
C ALA A 303 -11.92 -9.36 9.07
N MET A 304 -12.72 -9.02 8.07
CA MET A 304 -12.85 -7.66 7.54
C MET A 304 -14.29 -7.15 7.69
N TYR A 305 -14.43 -5.89 8.06
CA TYR A 305 -15.69 -5.17 8.09
C TYR A 305 -15.69 -4.02 7.09
N GLU A 306 -16.73 -3.95 6.27
CA GLU A 306 -16.90 -2.90 5.26
C GLU A 306 -17.70 -1.72 5.83
N VAL A 307 -17.04 -0.58 6.06
CA VAL A 307 -17.69 0.66 6.51
C VAL A 307 -18.08 1.48 5.29
N HIS A 308 -19.36 1.49 4.97
CA HIS A 308 -19.88 2.33 3.89
C HIS A 308 -20.10 3.75 4.40
N VAL A 309 -19.43 4.71 3.77
CA VAL A 309 -19.62 6.15 3.96
C VAL A 309 -20.46 6.66 2.78
N PRO A 310 -21.72 7.07 2.98
CA PRO A 310 -22.62 7.42 1.89
C PRO A 310 -22.28 8.80 1.30
N ILE A 311 -22.03 8.88 -0.01
CA ILE A 311 -21.63 10.13 -0.69
C ILE A 311 -22.86 10.89 -1.22
N HIS A 312 -22.78 12.21 -1.37
CA HIS A 312 -23.84 13.12 -1.84
C HIS A 312 -23.42 13.94 -3.06
N ASN A 313 -23.40 13.33 -4.24
CA ASN A 313 -23.60 14.04 -5.51
C ASN A 313 -24.75 15.07 -5.41
N ASP A 314 -24.51 16.31 -5.85
CA ASP A 314 -25.58 17.31 -6.06
C ASP A 314 -25.62 17.96 -7.46
N SER A 315 -25.02 19.12 -7.69
CA SER A 315 -24.89 19.83 -8.99
C SER A 315 -23.96 21.06 -8.93
N VAL A 316 -23.15 21.17 -7.87
CA VAL A 316 -22.30 22.33 -7.56
C VAL A 316 -20.84 21.88 -7.63
N TYR A 317 -20.03 22.56 -8.44
CA TYR A 317 -18.60 22.27 -8.48
C TYR A 317 -17.92 22.75 -7.18
N GLU A 318 -17.44 21.80 -6.38
CA GLU A 318 -16.66 22.01 -5.16
C GLU A 318 -15.20 21.56 -5.34
N GLY A 319 -14.94 20.60 -6.24
CA GLY A 319 -13.61 20.13 -6.66
C GLY A 319 -13.13 18.86 -5.94
N ARG A 320 -11.88 18.44 -6.19
CA ARG A 320 -11.32 17.25 -5.50
C ARG A 320 -11.17 17.52 -4.00
N GLU A 321 -11.90 16.78 -3.19
CA GLU A 321 -11.86 16.86 -1.74
C GLU A 321 -11.10 15.70 -1.09
N THR A 322 -10.83 15.79 0.21
CA THR A 322 -10.27 14.69 1.01
C THR A 322 -10.79 14.71 2.44
N GLY A 323 -11.21 13.54 2.93
CA GLY A 323 -11.75 13.34 4.28
C GLY A 323 -10.93 12.31 5.07
N ILE A 324 -10.68 12.60 6.34
CA ILE A 324 -9.83 11.78 7.20
C ILE A 324 -10.68 10.96 8.16
N PHE A 325 -10.59 9.64 8.07
CA PHE A 325 -11.22 8.69 8.96
C PHE A 325 -10.19 8.08 9.89
N THR A 326 -10.56 7.82 11.15
CA THR A 326 -9.64 7.41 12.21
C THR A 326 -10.22 6.25 13.03
N LEU A 327 -9.36 5.33 13.46
CA LEU A 327 -9.73 4.27 14.40
C LEU A 327 -9.52 4.71 15.84
N GLN A 328 -10.56 4.62 16.67
CA GLN A 328 -10.54 5.08 18.07
C GLN A 328 -11.31 4.10 18.98
N ASN A 329 -11.23 4.33 20.30
CA ASN A 329 -12.04 3.63 21.32
C ASN A 329 -11.98 2.09 21.31
N LEU A 330 -10.86 1.51 20.87
CA LEU A 330 -10.63 0.06 20.88
C LEU A 330 -10.69 -0.50 22.31
N THR A 331 -11.58 -1.46 22.56
CA THR A 331 -11.83 -1.96 23.93
C THR A 331 -10.87 -3.05 24.41
N LYS A 332 -10.17 -3.72 23.49
CA LYS A 332 -9.20 -4.80 23.74
C LYS A 332 -8.33 -4.97 22.48
N GLY A 333 -7.08 -5.40 22.64
CA GLY A 333 -6.15 -5.62 21.52
C GLY A 333 -5.28 -4.40 21.26
N ASN A 334 -4.65 -4.37 20.09
CA ASN A 334 -3.74 -3.31 19.66
C ASN A 334 -4.17 -2.73 18.30
N PHE A 335 -3.68 -1.53 17.98
CA PHE A 335 -3.78 -0.97 16.63
C PHE A 335 -2.52 -1.27 15.82
N GLY A 336 -2.66 -1.65 14.55
CA GLY A 336 -1.58 -1.60 13.56
C GLY A 336 -1.41 -0.18 13.00
N ASP A 337 -0.43 0.03 12.10
CA ASP A 337 -0.03 1.39 11.68
C ASP A 337 -1.11 2.18 10.92
N PHE A 338 -2.03 1.50 10.23
CA PHE A 338 -3.11 2.16 9.48
C PHE A 338 -4.27 2.51 10.41
N LEU A 339 -4.00 3.39 11.39
CA LEU A 339 -5.01 4.02 12.26
C LEU A 339 -5.83 5.11 11.54
N ASN A 340 -5.34 5.61 10.41
CA ASN A 340 -5.95 6.70 9.65
C ASN A 340 -6.18 6.24 8.21
N HIS A 341 -7.27 6.70 7.60
CA HIS A 341 -7.61 6.46 6.21
C HIS A 341 -8.08 7.76 5.55
N SER A 342 -7.47 8.12 4.42
CA SER A 342 -7.86 9.26 3.60
C SER A 342 -8.85 8.82 2.52
N LEU A 343 -10.09 9.28 2.58
CA LEU A 343 -11.03 9.17 1.46
C LEU A 343 -10.86 10.38 0.56
N VAL A 344 -10.55 10.17 -0.73
CA VAL A 344 -10.57 11.20 -1.76
C VAL A 344 -11.88 11.10 -2.52
N ILE A 345 -12.61 12.21 -2.65
CA ILE A 345 -13.74 12.32 -3.58
C ILE A 345 -13.24 13.09 -4.80
N ASN A 346 -13.38 12.50 -5.98
CA ASN A 346 -13.30 13.23 -7.24
C ASN A 346 -14.70 13.69 -7.64
N GLU A 347 -14.92 14.98 -7.50
CA GLU A 347 -15.84 15.82 -8.28
C GLU A 347 -16.25 15.21 -9.64
N ASN A 348 -17.55 15.24 -9.95
CA ASN A 348 -18.10 14.78 -11.23
C ASN A 348 -18.81 15.88 -12.05
N GLU A 349 -18.94 17.11 -11.52
CA GLU A 349 -19.49 18.25 -12.25
C GLU A 349 -18.44 18.95 -13.13
N THR A 350 -18.86 19.51 -14.25
CA THR A 350 -18.01 20.40 -15.07
C THR A 350 -17.95 21.81 -14.45
N PRO A 351 -16.76 22.36 -14.14
CA PRO A 351 -16.64 23.70 -13.57
C PRO A 351 -17.05 24.79 -14.57
N LYS A 352 -17.89 25.74 -14.11
CA LYS A 352 -18.44 26.87 -14.90
C LYS A 352 -17.42 27.99 -15.12
N VAL A 353 -16.27 27.64 -15.69
CA VAL A 353 -15.23 28.57 -16.13
C VAL A 353 -15.44 28.92 -17.61
N GLU A 354 -15.38 30.19 -17.98
CA GLU A 354 -15.62 30.62 -19.37
C GLU A 354 -14.50 31.52 -19.92
N ILE A 355 -14.28 31.52 -21.23
CA ILE A 355 -13.49 32.55 -21.91
C ILE A 355 -14.40 33.76 -22.20
N VAL A 356 -14.29 34.81 -21.38
CA VAL A 356 -15.12 36.03 -21.47
C VAL A 356 -14.74 36.90 -22.66
N SER A 357 -13.43 37.01 -22.96
CA SER A 357 -12.98 37.80 -24.10
C SER A 357 -11.65 37.29 -24.67
N VAL A 358 -11.48 37.45 -25.99
CA VAL A 358 -10.23 37.19 -26.71
C VAL A 358 -9.93 38.40 -27.60
N LEU A 359 -8.97 39.21 -27.17
CA LEU A 359 -8.49 40.37 -27.91
C LEU A 359 -7.19 39.98 -28.64
N ASN A 360 -7.19 40.12 -29.97
CA ASN A 360 -6.04 39.83 -30.84
C ASN A 360 -5.80 41.05 -31.73
N ASN A 361 -4.72 41.80 -31.50
CA ASN A 361 -4.51 43.09 -32.17
C ASN A 361 -3.43 43.05 -33.26
N GLU A 362 -3.44 44.06 -34.14
CA GLU A 362 -2.54 44.14 -35.29
C GLU A 362 -1.05 44.20 -34.93
N ALA A 363 -0.71 44.66 -33.72
CA ALA A 363 0.65 44.70 -33.19
C ALA A 363 1.13 43.36 -32.60
N GLY A 364 0.38 42.26 -32.79
CA GLY A 364 0.75 40.92 -32.31
C GLY A 364 0.61 40.72 -30.80
N ASN A 365 -0.04 41.66 -30.10
CA ASN A 365 -0.34 41.51 -28.68
C ASN A 365 -1.74 40.93 -28.51
N TYR A 366 -1.90 40.05 -27.52
CA TYR A 366 -3.18 39.46 -27.17
C TYR A 366 -3.48 39.58 -25.67
N GLN A 367 -4.78 39.60 -25.37
CA GLN A 367 -5.31 39.45 -24.03
C GLN A 367 -6.51 38.49 -24.09
N ILE A 368 -6.44 37.42 -23.31
CA ILE A 368 -7.53 36.47 -23.10
C ILE A 368 -8.03 36.67 -21.67
N GLU A 369 -9.33 36.83 -21.49
CA GLU A 369 -9.97 36.88 -20.18
C GLU A 369 -10.71 35.56 -19.93
N ILE A 370 -10.35 34.87 -18.85
CA ILE A 370 -11.09 33.70 -18.34
C ILE A 370 -11.82 34.13 -17.07
N ARG A 371 -13.08 33.73 -16.86
CA ARG A 371 -13.82 33.96 -15.61
C ARG A 371 -14.27 32.66 -14.97
N ASN A 372 -14.10 32.57 -13.65
CA ASN A 372 -14.73 31.54 -12.83
C ASN A 372 -16.12 32.03 -12.37
N ASN A 373 -17.19 31.34 -12.80
CA ASN A 373 -18.57 31.63 -12.38
C ASN A 373 -19.07 30.71 -11.25
N GLU A 374 -18.22 29.87 -10.66
CA GLU A 374 -18.58 29.07 -9.49
C GLU A 374 -18.52 29.89 -8.19
N ASN A 375 -19.05 29.26 -7.13
CA ASN A 375 -18.93 29.74 -5.76
C ASN A 375 -17.64 29.25 -5.07
N GLY A 376 -16.97 28.23 -5.62
CA GLY A 376 -15.67 27.70 -5.20
C GLY A 376 -14.47 28.32 -5.93
N VAL A 377 -13.26 28.05 -5.44
CA VAL A 377 -12.00 28.42 -6.10
C VAL A 377 -11.66 27.35 -7.13
N VAL A 378 -11.58 27.69 -8.41
CA VAL A 378 -11.16 26.73 -9.44
C VAL A 378 -9.65 26.83 -9.66
N SER A 379 -8.94 25.71 -9.48
CA SER A 379 -7.54 25.58 -9.91
C SER A 379 -7.49 25.24 -11.40
N LEU A 380 -6.61 25.92 -12.13
CA LEU A 380 -6.34 25.66 -13.54
C LEU A 380 -5.10 24.77 -13.74
N ASN A 381 -4.50 24.20 -12.69
CA ASN A 381 -3.26 23.43 -12.83
C ASN A 381 -3.44 22.28 -13.84
N GLY A 382 -2.54 22.18 -14.82
CA GLY A 382 -2.60 21.19 -15.90
C GLY A 382 -3.60 21.51 -17.03
N TRP A 383 -4.53 22.44 -16.82
CA TRP A 383 -5.47 22.90 -17.87
C TRP A 383 -4.72 23.55 -19.03
N GLN A 384 -5.38 23.60 -20.20
CA GLN A 384 -4.79 24.09 -21.44
C GLN A 384 -5.67 25.13 -22.13
N LEU A 385 -5.07 26.24 -22.52
CA LEU A 385 -5.62 27.14 -23.54
C LEU A 385 -5.11 26.69 -24.91
N SER A 386 -6.00 26.45 -25.87
CA SER A 386 -5.66 25.96 -27.22
C SER A 386 -6.27 26.81 -28.34
N SER A 387 -5.56 26.92 -29.46
CA SER A 387 -5.99 27.62 -30.68
C SER A 387 -5.37 26.96 -31.93
N GLY A 388 -6.00 25.88 -32.40
CA GLY A 388 -5.42 25.03 -33.46
C GLY A 388 -4.19 24.29 -32.95
N ASP A 389 -3.13 24.24 -33.75
CA ASP A 389 -1.87 23.53 -33.42
C ASP A 389 -1.03 24.21 -32.31
N ARG A 390 -1.60 25.16 -31.56
CA ARG A 390 -0.90 25.97 -30.54
C ARG A 390 -1.63 25.89 -29.21
N SER A 391 -0.90 25.58 -28.14
CA SER A 391 -1.45 25.56 -26.78
C SER A 391 -0.54 26.24 -25.74
N TYR A 392 -1.14 26.54 -24.60
CA TYR A 392 -0.50 27.01 -23.37
C TYR A 392 -1.04 26.22 -22.18
N THR A 393 -0.18 25.54 -21.44
CA THR A 393 -0.55 24.78 -20.23
C THR A 393 -0.27 25.60 -18.98
N PHE A 394 -1.21 25.64 -18.05
CA PHE A 394 -1.03 26.26 -16.73
C PHE A 394 -0.19 25.35 -15.83
N THR A 395 1.14 25.57 -15.82
CA THR A 395 2.14 24.77 -15.08
C THR A 395 2.57 25.35 -13.73
N LYS A 396 1.98 26.46 -13.32
CA LYS A 396 2.14 27.07 -11.99
C LYS A 396 0.83 26.95 -11.23
N GLN A 397 0.88 26.94 -9.90
CA GLN A 397 -0.30 26.97 -9.03
C GLN A 397 -1.16 28.21 -9.32
N THR A 398 -2.12 28.05 -10.24
CA THR A 398 -2.91 29.13 -10.84
C THR A 398 -4.37 28.87 -10.53
N SER A 399 -4.99 29.72 -9.74
CA SER A 399 -6.37 29.53 -9.30
C SER A 399 -7.18 30.80 -9.49
N ILE A 400 -8.42 30.65 -9.96
CA ILE A 400 -9.36 31.76 -10.08
C ILE A 400 -10.35 31.70 -8.92
N TYR A 401 -10.33 32.72 -8.07
CA TYR A 401 -11.27 32.86 -6.96
C TYR A 401 -12.74 33.03 -7.44
N PRO A 402 -13.74 32.76 -6.58
CA PRO A 402 -15.16 32.85 -6.94
C PRO A 402 -15.53 34.19 -7.57
N GLN A 403 -16.25 34.15 -8.70
CA GLN A 403 -16.72 35.32 -9.43
C GLN A 403 -15.59 36.30 -9.82
N LYS A 404 -14.39 35.79 -10.15
CA LYS A 404 -13.24 36.58 -10.63
C LYS A 404 -12.82 36.20 -12.05
N SER A 405 -12.11 37.13 -12.68
CA SER A 405 -11.44 36.93 -13.96
C SER A 405 -9.92 36.77 -13.77
N LEU A 406 -9.28 36.09 -14.73
CA LEU A 406 -7.84 35.97 -14.92
C LEU A 406 -7.50 36.48 -16.33
N LEU A 407 -6.49 37.35 -16.45
CA LEU A 407 -6.04 37.89 -17.73
C LEU A 407 -4.75 37.20 -18.20
N ILE A 408 -4.82 36.47 -19.31
CA ILE A 408 -3.66 35.84 -19.95
C ILE A 408 -3.17 36.74 -21.08
N LYS A 409 -1.90 37.14 -21.04
CA LYS A 409 -1.26 38.07 -22.00
C LYS A 409 -0.06 37.42 -22.68
N ASN A 410 0.26 37.89 -23.88
CA ASN A 410 1.51 37.53 -24.56
C ASN A 410 2.74 38.03 -23.78
N ARG A 411 3.90 37.41 -24.04
CA ARG A 411 5.20 37.74 -23.42
C ARG A 411 5.50 39.24 -23.53
N ALA A 412 5.45 39.93 -22.40
CA ALA A 412 5.83 41.34 -22.31
C ALA A 412 7.32 41.50 -21.97
N ASP A 413 7.90 42.62 -22.43
CA ASP A 413 9.19 43.11 -21.93
C ASP A 413 9.17 43.20 -20.40
N ASN A 414 10.29 42.91 -19.74
CA ASN A 414 10.37 42.89 -18.28
C ASN A 414 10.00 44.25 -17.63
N ASN A 415 10.08 45.35 -18.37
CA ASN A 415 9.72 46.70 -17.91
C ASN A 415 8.21 47.02 -18.03
N SER A 416 7.40 46.15 -18.64
CA SER A 416 5.95 46.34 -18.83
C SER A 416 5.09 45.21 -18.26
N ARG A 417 5.67 44.33 -17.42
CA ARG A 417 4.92 43.32 -16.66
C ARG A 417 4.16 43.96 -15.50
N GLU A 418 2.85 43.75 -15.46
CA GLU A 418 2.02 44.03 -14.28
C GLU A 418 2.30 42.94 -13.22
N ASN A 419 2.76 43.34 -12.03
CA ASN A 419 2.87 42.42 -10.90
C ASN A 419 1.52 42.32 -10.17
N ARG A 420 0.63 41.45 -10.68
CA ARG A 420 -0.74 41.23 -10.18
C ARG A 420 -1.07 39.74 -10.20
N GLU A 421 -1.83 39.31 -9.20
CA GLU A 421 -2.27 37.90 -9.06
C GLU A 421 -3.32 37.51 -10.12
N ASP A 422 -4.05 38.48 -10.69
CA ASP A 422 -5.03 38.28 -11.76
C ASP A 422 -4.46 38.45 -13.19
N VAL A 423 -3.14 38.44 -13.35
CA VAL A 423 -2.47 38.54 -14.67
C VAL A 423 -1.41 37.45 -14.84
N VAL A 424 -1.59 36.59 -15.86
CA VAL A 424 -0.61 35.58 -16.29
C VAL A 424 0.02 35.98 -17.61
N TYR A 425 1.34 35.91 -17.68
CA TYR A 425 2.09 36.03 -18.93
C TYR A 425 2.40 34.62 -19.44
N ALA A 426 1.92 34.29 -20.64
CA ALA A 426 2.03 32.95 -21.20
C ALA A 426 3.47 32.56 -21.60
N ASP A 427 4.35 33.56 -21.78
CA ASP A 427 5.80 33.43 -22.01
C ASP A 427 6.27 32.46 -23.11
N LEU A 428 5.37 32.11 -24.04
CA LEU A 428 5.65 31.32 -25.24
C LEU A 428 6.63 32.01 -26.21
N GLU A 429 7.37 31.20 -26.97
CA GLU A 429 8.26 31.66 -28.06
C GLU A 429 7.48 32.01 -29.37
N SER A 430 6.17 31.75 -29.43
CA SER A 430 5.30 32.19 -30.52
C SER A 430 3.90 32.56 -30.00
N SER A 431 3.13 33.35 -30.77
CA SER A 431 1.78 33.76 -30.34
C SER A 431 0.84 32.56 -30.22
N LEU A 432 0.17 32.43 -29.07
CA LEU A 432 -0.90 31.46 -28.86
C LEU A 432 -2.04 31.63 -29.88
N LEU A 433 -2.39 32.89 -30.19
CA LEU A 433 -3.44 33.23 -31.15
C LEU A 433 -2.91 33.28 -32.59
N ASN A 434 -3.74 32.82 -33.52
CA ASN A 434 -3.54 32.92 -34.97
C ASN A 434 -3.83 34.35 -35.47
N GLU A 435 -3.06 34.81 -36.46
CA GLU A 435 -3.17 36.15 -37.04
C GLU A 435 -4.42 36.38 -37.89
N GLU A 436 -5.08 35.33 -38.38
CA GLU A 436 -6.35 35.45 -39.12
C GLU A 436 -7.59 35.37 -38.20
N GLY A 437 -7.39 35.00 -36.94
CA GLY A 437 -8.45 34.51 -36.06
C GLY A 437 -8.54 32.99 -36.05
N GLY A 438 -9.57 32.47 -35.39
CA GLY A 438 -9.79 31.03 -35.24
C GLY A 438 -10.72 30.75 -34.07
N ARG A 439 -10.67 29.51 -33.57
CA ARG A 439 -11.34 29.13 -32.33
C ARG A 439 -10.34 29.10 -31.18
N MET A 440 -10.73 29.68 -30.05
CA MET A 440 -10.05 29.50 -28.77
C MET A 440 -10.81 28.44 -27.97
N GLN A 441 -10.09 27.52 -27.34
CA GLN A 441 -10.66 26.54 -26.42
C GLN A 441 -9.90 26.58 -25.08
N LEU A 442 -10.63 26.43 -23.99
CA LEU A 442 -10.12 26.14 -22.66
C LEU A 442 -10.46 24.68 -22.36
N LEU A 443 -9.44 23.87 -22.11
CA LEU A 443 -9.55 22.46 -21.79
C LEU A 443 -9.06 22.23 -20.36
N ASP A 444 -9.62 21.25 -19.67
CA ASP A 444 -9.20 20.86 -18.32
C ASP A 444 -7.87 20.06 -18.33
N TYR A 445 -7.55 19.41 -17.21
CA TYR A 445 -6.36 18.55 -17.10
C TYR A 445 -6.52 17.18 -17.79
N ASN A 446 -7.75 16.71 -18.02
CA ASN A 446 -8.05 15.49 -18.78
C ASN A 446 -8.09 15.72 -20.31
N GLY A 447 -8.34 16.95 -20.74
CA GLY A 447 -8.52 17.35 -22.14
C GLY A 447 -9.98 17.53 -22.57
N GLU A 448 -10.91 17.65 -21.63
CA GLU A 448 -12.31 18.01 -21.90
C GLU A 448 -12.47 19.51 -22.13
N VAL A 449 -13.32 19.92 -23.06
CA VAL A 449 -13.51 21.34 -23.42
C VAL A 449 -14.47 22.01 -22.44
N ILE A 450 -13.92 22.80 -21.51
CA ILE A 450 -14.66 23.59 -20.52
C ILE A 450 -15.31 24.82 -21.14
N SER A 451 -14.65 25.46 -22.11
CA SER A 451 -15.19 26.64 -22.80
C SER A 451 -14.58 26.82 -24.19
N GLU A 452 -15.37 27.27 -25.17
CA GLU A 452 -14.86 27.65 -26.49
C GLU A 452 -15.47 28.96 -27.01
N VAL A 453 -14.66 29.73 -27.75
CA VAL A 453 -15.09 31.00 -28.37
C VAL A 453 -14.34 31.24 -29.68
N ASP A 454 -15.07 31.60 -30.74
CA ASP A 454 -14.48 32.02 -32.00
C ASP A 454 -14.01 33.49 -31.91
N TYR A 455 -12.76 33.75 -32.30
CA TYR A 455 -12.12 35.08 -32.24
C TYR A 455 -11.57 35.50 -33.60
N ARG A 456 -11.34 36.81 -33.78
CA ARG A 456 -10.78 37.41 -35.00
C ARG A 456 -9.77 38.49 -34.66
N ARG A 457 -8.83 38.75 -35.57
CA ARG A 457 -7.92 39.90 -35.45
C ARG A 457 -8.70 41.21 -35.56
N ILE A 458 -8.49 42.11 -34.60
CA ILE A 458 -9.11 43.42 -34.56
C ILE A 458 -8.28 44.35 -35.46
N VAL A 459 -8.76 44.53 -36.70
CA VAL A 459 -8.25 45.52 -37.65
C VAL A 459 -8.79 46.90 -37.29
N SER A 460 -7.91 47.90 -37.21
CA SER A 460 -8.18 49.16 -36.51
C SER A 460 -8.98 50.19 -37.31
N GLU A 461 -10.30 50.03 -37.43
CA GLU A 461 -11.19 51.17 -37.74
C GLU A 461 -12.59 51.03 -37.09
N GLY A 462 -12.84 51.78 -36.01
CA GLY A 462 -14.16 51.88 -35.36
C GLY A 462 -14.20 51.43 -33.89
N LYS A 463 -15.23 51.90 -33.17
CA LYS A 463 -15.50 51.56 -31.76
C LYS A 463 -16.07 50.13 -31.63
N PRO A 464 -15.88 49.45 -30.49
CA PRO A 464 -16.30 48.05 -30.33
C PRO A 464 -17.82 47.89 -30.44
N ASN A 465 -18.25 47.05 -31.39
CA ASN A 465 -19.61 46.51 -31.39
C ASN A 465 -19.68 45.34 -30.41
N VAL A 466 -20.22 45.60 -29.22
CA VAL A 466 -20.72 44.53 -28.35
C VAL A 466 -22.02 43.99 -28.97
N THR A 467 -21.96 42.81 -29.56
CA THR A 467 -23.15 42.00 -29.87
C THR A 467 -23.30 40.90 -28.84
N SER A 468 -23.80 41.26 -27.65
CA SER A 468 -24.41 40.30 -26.74
C SER A 468 -25.60 39.68 -27.45
N ASN A 469 -25.54 38.39 -27.80
CA ASN A 469 -26.66 37.64 -28.36
C ASN A 469 -27.68 37.29 -27.26
N SER A 470 -28.22 38.30 -26.60
CA SER A 470 -29.32 38.22 -25.64
C SER A 470 -30.66 38.06 -26.36
N ASN A 471 -30.77 37.03 -27.21
CA ASN A 471 -32.03 36.66 -27.86
C ASN A 471 -32.76 35.61 -27.03
N ASN A 472 -33.76 36.07 -26.28
CA ASN A 472 -34.75 35.19 -25.63
C ASN A 472 -35.47 34.35 -26.70
N LEU A 473 -35.35 33.02 -26.63
CA LEU A 473 -36.32 32.12 -27.24
C LEU A 473 -37.40 31.77 -26.22
N VAL A 474 -38.37 32.66 -26.07
CA VAL A 474 -39.70 32.29 -25.55
C VAL A 474 -40.48 31.71 -26.71
N VAL A 475 -40.87 30.44 -26.60
CA VAL A 475 -41.96 29.84 -27.39
C VAL A 475 -42.86 29.14 -26.38
N GLU A 476 -44.11 29.59 -26.31
CA GLU A 476 -45.12 28.99 -25.42
C GLU A 476 -45.60 27.64 -25.96
N ALA A 477 -46.23 26.84 -25.10
CA ALA A 477 -46.66 25.49 -25.42
C ALA A 477 -47.92 25.45 -26.32
N ASP A 478 -48.09 24.35 -27.06
CA ASP A 478 -49.44 23.85 -27.35
C ASP A 478 -49.49 22.32 -27.55
N ALA A 479 -50.64 21.71 -27.23
CA ALA A 479 -50.93 20.26 -27.23
C ALA A 479 -52.46 20.03 -27.23
N PRO A 480 -53.04 18.80 -27.32
CA PRO A 480 -52.47 17.45 -27.49
C PRO A 480 -52.79 16.91 -28.92
N LYS A 481 -53.20 15.69 -29.32
CA LYS A 481 -53.81 14.45 -28.76
C LYS A 481 -53.23 13.22 -29.49
N GLU A 482 -52.91 12.11 -28.80
CA GLU A 482 -53.78 11.08 -28.17
C GLU A 482 -54.50 10.17 -29.20
N ASN A 483 -54.03 8.91 -29.28
CA ASN A 483 -54.87 7.71 -29.44
C ASN A 483 -54.05 6.42 -29.19
N ALA A 484 -54.67 5.47 -28.49
CA ALA A 484 -54.23 4.09 -28.20
C ALA A 484 -55.48 3.17 -28.35
N PRO A 485 -55.49 1.84 -28.12
CA PRO A 485 -54.46 0.88 -27.66
C PRO A 485 -54.24 -0.28 -28.69
N VAL A 486 -53.64 -1.47 -28.46
CA VAL A 486 -53.98 -2.59 -27.54
C VAL A 486 -52.81 -3.58 -27.34
N VAL A 487 -52.55 -3.90 -26.05
CA VAL A 487 -52.08 -5.15 -25.38
C VAL A 487 -51.49 -6.34 -26.20
N GLY A 488 -50.33 -6.83 -25.73
CA GLY A 488 -49.81 -8.21 -25.93
C GLY A 488 -48.66 -8.56 -24.96
N GLN A 489 -48.74 -9.69 -24.25
CA GLN A 489 -47.83 -10.15 -23.16
C GLN A 489 -47.40 -11.63 -23.42
N PRO A 490 -46.50 -12.30 -22.65
CA PRO A 490 -45.59 -11.85 -21.56
C PRO A 490 -44.15 -12.47 -21.61
N ALA A 491 -43.38 -12.27 -20.51
CA ALA A 491 -42.11 -12.95 -20.13
C ALA A 491 -40.83 -12.57 -20.93
N THR A 492 -39.62 -12.61 -20.35
CA THR A 492 -39.14 -13.28 -19.13
C THR A 492 -38.64 -12.35 -18.00
N SER A 493 -38.49 -12.90 -16.79
CA SER A 493 -38.04 -12.19 -15.59
C SER A 493 -36.50 -12.12 -15.50
N GLN A 494 -35.96 -10.94 -15.21
CA GLN A 494 -34.68 -10.81 -14.52
C GLN A 494 -34.88 -10.04 -13.21
N ILE A 495 -34.24 -10.50 -12.14
CA ILE A 495 -34.34 -9.91 -10.82
C ILE A 495 -33.35 -8.75 -10.75
N ALA A 496 -33.85 -7.52 -10.85
CA ALA A 496 -33.06 -6.34 -10.52
C ALA A 496 -32.80 -6.32 -9.01
N MET A 497 -31.63 -6.79 -8.59
CA MET A 497 -31.15 -6.55 -7.22
C MET A 497 -30.75 -5.07 -7.13
N GLY A 498 -31.59 -4.27 -6.47
CA GLY A 498 -31.21 -2.90 -6.13
C GLY A 498 -29.98 -2.94 -5.21
N ASN A 499 -28.92 -2.24 -5.60
CA ASN A 499 -27.61 -2.34 -4.94
C ASN A 499 -27.58 -1.54 -3.62
N THR A 500 -28.30 -2.01 -2.61
CA THR A 500 -28.29 -1.40 -1.27
C THR A 500 -26.95 -1.65 -0.60
N ALA A 501 -26.14 -0.60 -0.45
CA ALA A 501 -24.83 -0.58 0.20
C ALA A 501 -24.90 -0.93 1.71
N ALA A 502 -25.13 -2.21 2.01
CA ALA A 502 -25.32 -2.73 3.35
C ALA A 502 -23.98 -3.21 3.95
N SER A 503 -23.45 -2.43 4.89
CA SER A 503 -22.20 -2.77 5.60
C SER A 503 -22.24 -4.15 6.26
N GLY A 504 -21.22 -4.97 6.01
CA GLY A 504 -21.20 -6.36 6.44
C GLY A 504 -19.82 -6.90 6.77
N TRP A 505 -19.82 -8.18 7.16
CA TRP A 505 -18.63 -8.97 7.42
C TRP A 505 -18.18 -9.72 6.18
N LYS A 506 -16.89 -9.67 5.88
CA LYS A 506 -16.22 -10.56 4.92
C LYS A 506 -15.11 -11.33 5.61
N ILE A 507 -14.98 -12.61 5.25
CA ILE A 507 -13.75 -13.37 5.50
C ILE A 507 -12.69 -12.79 4.56
N VAL A 508 -11.49 -12.53 5.07
CA VAL A 508 -10.37 -12.02 4.25
C VAL A 508 -10.04 -13.05 3.17
N ARG A 509 -10.38 -12.73 1.92
CA ARG A 509 -9.99 -13.53 0.74
C ARG A 509 -8.69 -13.00 0.18
N HIS A 510 -7.86 -13.91 -0.29
CA HIS A 510 -6.54 -13.61 -0.84
C HIS A 510 -6.66 -13.51 -2.37
N ASP A 511 -7.35 -12.46 -2.82
CA ASP A 511 -7.48 -12.15 -4.25
C ASP A 511 -6.17 -11.51 -4.74
N LYS A 512 -5.63 -12.00 -5.86
CA LYS A 512 -4.19 -11.91 -6.15
C LYS A 512 -3.74 -10.70 -6.98
N GLU A 513 -4.59 -9.69 -7.14
CA GLU A 513 -4.32 -8.51 -7.97
C GLU A 513 -4.83 -7.22 -7.32
N ILE A 514 -3.91 -6.39 -6.80
CA ILE A 514 -4.14 -4.97 -6.49
C ILE A 514 -3.07 -4.17 -7.24
N LEU A 515 -3.33 -3.88 -8.51
CA LEU A 515 -2.52 -2.97 -9.31
C LEU A 515 -2.87 -1.52 -8.94
N GLU A 516 -2.38 -1.05 -7.79
CA GLU A 516 -2.32 0.39 -7.50
C GLU A 516 -1.24 1.04 -8.37
N ALA A 517 -1.65 1.45 -9.57
CA ALA A 517 -0.87 2.31 -10.43
C ALA A 517 -0.80 3.72 -9.82
N PHE A 518 0.20 3.95 -8.95
CA PHE A 518 0.51 5.28 -8.44
C PHE A 518 0.73 6.27 -9.60
N PRO A 519 0.01 7.41 -9.67
CA PRO A 519 0.30 8.42 -10.67
C PRO A 519 1.62 9.11 -10.31
N GLU A 520 2.69 8.84 -11.06
CA GLU A 520 4.04 9.40 -10.85
C GLU A 520 4.15 10.94 -10.99
N LYS A 521 3.03 11.65 -11.22
CA LYS A 521 3.01 13.09 -11.52
C LYS A 521 1.81 13.83 -10.91
N GLU A 522 1.89 14.17 -9.63
CA GLU A 522 1.14 15.34 -9.10
C GLU A 522 1.77 16.02 -7.87
N TRP A 523 3.11 15.98 -7.74
CA TRP A 523 3.85 16.62 -6.64
C TRP A 523 5.14 17.34 -7.08
N MET A 524 4.99 18.52 -7.72
CA MET A 524 5.99 19.60 -7.81
C MET A 524 5.30 20.96 -7.83
#